data_AF-A0A3A4WUF2-F1
#
_entry.id   AF-A0A3A4WUF2-F1
#
_cell.length_a   1.000
_cell.length_b   1.000
_cell.length_c   1.000
_cell.angle_alpha   90.00
_cell.angle_beta   90.00
_cell.angle_gamma   90.00
#
_symmetry.space_group_name_H-M   'P 1'
#
loop_
_entity.id
_entity.type
_entity.pdbx_description
1 polymer ?
#
loop_
_entity_poly.entity_id
_entity_poly.type
_entity_poly.pdbx_seq_one_letter_code
_entity_poly.pdbx_strand_id
1 'polypeptide(L)'
;MEVQDTNRVRDRKSTEIYQRERTPKRVSRIDGAISAAFLSSAIGCLVIGMMTTGAVISEGLKNMLNWWGPAGPLTGKTGIGVAAWLISWFILHSLWKNREEINFGRIFTATLVLIGIGFALTFPPVFEAFE
;
A
#
# COMPACT_ATOMS: atom_id res chain seq x y z
N MET A 1 -55.30 8.24 34.39
CA MET A 1 -54.09 7.39 34.30
C MET A 1 -53.53 7.32 32.87
N GLU A 2 -54.32 7.62 31.83
CA GLU A 2 -53.95 7.52 30.40
C GLU A 2 -52.89 8.52 29.89
N VAL A 3 -52.82 9.71 30.50
CA VAL A 3 -51.91 10.79 30.07
C VAL A 3 -50.43 10.52 30.47
N GLN A 4 -50.18 9.69 31.48
CA GLN A 4 -48.81 9.32 31.85
C GLN A 4 -48.19 8.33 30.85
N ASP A 5 -48.99 7.41 30.31
CA ASP A 5 -48.48 6.38 29.39
C ASP A 5 -48.08 6.96 28.03
N THR A 6 -48.85 7.93 27.53
CA THR A 6 -48.56 8.60 26.26
C THR A 6 -47.25 9.39 26.29
N ASN A 7 -46.91 9.99 27.43
CA ASN A 7 -45.61 10.67 27.61
C ASN A 7 -44.44 9.68 27.66
N ARG A 8 -44.64 8.52 28.30
CA ARG A 8 -43.62 7.46 28.42
C ARG A 8 -43.27 6.84 27.07
N VAL A 9 -44.28 6.62 26.22
CA VAL A 9 -44.08 6.09 24.86
C VAL A 9 -43.37 7.10 23.96
N ARG A 10 -43.67 8.40 24.09
CA ARG A 10 -43.02 9.47 23.32
C ARG A 10 -41.55 9.62 23.69
N ASP A 11 -41.22 9.54 24.97
CA ASP A 11 -39.86 9.63 25.49
C ASP A 11 -39.00 8.42 25.04
N ARG A 12 -39.58 7.22 25.06
CA ARG A 12 -38.94 6.01 24.54
C ARG A 12 -38.66 6.09 23.04
N LYS A 13 -39.61 6.57 22.24
CA LYS A 13 -39.37 6.77 20.80
C LYS A 13 -38.31 7.84 20.54
N SER A 14 -38.28 8.90 21.34
CA SER A 14 -37.28 9.96 21.22
C SER A 14 -35.89 9.42 21.51
N THR A 15 -35.72 8.67 22.60
CA THR A 15 -34.45 8.03 22.96
C THR A 15 -33.99 6.99 21.93
N GLU A 16 -34.90 6.21 21.34
CA GLU A 16 -34.57 5.29 20.24
C GLU A 16 -34.14 6.03 18.96
N ILE A 17 -34.75 7.19 18.66
CA ILE A 17 -34.36 8.04 17.52
C ILE A 17 -32.99 8.68 17.75
N TYR A 18 -32.72 9.20 18.95
CA TYR A 18 -31.39 9.73 19.31
C TYR A 18 -30.28 8.65 19.28
N GLN A 19 -30.61 7.39 19.58
CA GLN A 19 -29.64 6.28 19.53
C GLN A 19 -29.39 5.77 18.10
N ARG A 20 -30.39 5.79 17.22
CA ARG A 20 -30.21 5.42 15.81
C ARG A 20 -29.30 6.39 15.05
N GLU A 21 -29.38 7.68 15.33
CA GLU A 21 -28.50 8.69 14.73
C GLU A 21 -27.07 8.65 15.30
N ARG A 22 -26.87 8.03 16.46
CA ARG A 22 -25.56 7.68 17.01
C ARG A 22 -25.08 6.29 16.59
N THR A 23 -25.38 5.82 15.38
CA THR A 23 -24.40 4.92 14.76
C THR A 23 -23.21 5.81 14.40
N PRO A 24 -22.09 5.81 15.15
CA PRO A 24 -20.93 6.55 14.72
C PRO A 24 -20.65 6.04 13.31
N LYS A 25 -20.78 6.93 12.32
CA LYS A 25 -20.20 6.71 11.01
C LYS A 25 -18.78 6.32 11.34
N ARG A 26 -18.44 5.02 11.22
CA ARG A 26 -17.07 4.56 11.43
C ARG A 26 -16.30 5.36 10.41
N VAL A 27 -15.73 6.48 10.83
CA VAL A 27 -14.74 7.22 10.08
C VAL A 27 -13.73 6.12 9.83
N SER A 28 -13.72 5.65 8.59
CA SER A 28 -13.04 4.43 8.20
C SER A 28 -11.60 4.60 8.61
N ARG A 29 -11.22 4.07 9.79
CA ARG A 29 -9.82 3.93 10.17
C ARG A 29 -9.24 3.20 8.99
N ILE A 30 -8.30 3.85 8.30
CA ILE A 30 -7.66 3.20 7.18
C ILE A 30 -6.94 2.01 7.79
N ASP A 31 -7.45 0.81 7.49
CA ASP A 31 -6.96 -0.40 8.13
C ASP A 31 -5.46 -0.55 7.86
N GLY A 32 -4.74 -1.06 8.85
CA GLY A 32 -3.32 -1.37 8.70
C GLY A 32 -3.04 -2.24 7.47
N ALA A 33 -4.02 -3.06 7.07
CA ALA A 33 -3.97 -3.86 5.84
C ALA A 33 -3.91 -3.02 4.55
N ILE A 34 -4.69 -1.94 4.45
CA ILE A 34 -4.69 -1.05 3.28
C ILE A 34 -3.35 -0.29 3.22
N SER A 35 -2.91 0.22 4.38
CA SER A 35 -1.63 0.91 4.51
C SER A 35 -0.44 0.03 4.12
N ALA A 36 -0.47 -1.25 4.51
CA ALA A 36 0.53 -2.23 4.14
C ALA A 36 0.58 -2.48 2.62
N ALA A 37 -0.57 -2.51 1.95
CA ALA A 37 -0.64 -2.68 0.50
C ALA A 37 -0.06 -1.49 -0.27
N PHE A 38 -0.30 -0.26 0.20
CA PHE A 38 0.30 0.94 -0.39
C PHE A 38 1.81 1.01 -0.21
N LEU A 39 2.33 0.61 0.95
CA LEU A 39 3.77 0.64 1.19
C LEU A 39 4.48 -0.48 0.43
N SER A 40 3.88 -1.67 0.36
CA SER A 40 4.45 -2.77 -0.42
C SER A 40 4.53 -2.42 -1.89
N SER A 41 3.47 -1.85 -2.50
CA SER A 41 3.47 -1.48 -3.92
C SER A 41 4.60 -0.50 -4.26
N ALA A 42 4.87 0.46 -3.38
CA ALA A 42 5.98 1.39 -3.53
C ALA A 42 7.35 0.70 -3.48
N ILE A 43 7.54 -0.28 -2.60
CA ILE A 43 8.77 -1.09 -2.53
C ILE A 43 8.96 -1.86 -3.84
N GLY A 44 7.90 -2.48 -4.38
CA GLY A 44 7.95 -3.15 -5.68
C GLY A 44 8.43 -2.23 -6.80
N CYS A 45 7.85 -1.02 -6.91
CA CYS A 45 8.26 -0.02 -7.89
C CYS A 45 9.75 0.39 -7.74
N LEU A 46 10.20 0.59 -6.50
CA LEU A 46 11.58 0.98 -6.21
C LEU A 46 12.58 -0.13 -6.58
N VAL A 47 12.26 -1.39 -6.31
CA VAL A 47 13.09 -2.55 -6.71
C VAL A 47 13.15 -2.67 -8.23
N ILE A 48 12.04 -2.46 -8.94
CA ILE A 48 12.04 -2.47 -10.42
C ILE A 48 12.93 -1.34 -10.96
N GLY A 49 12.83 -0.13 -10.41
CA GLY A 49 13.69 1.00 -10.79
C GLY A 49 15.18 0.70 -10.57
N MET A 50 15.54 0.15 -9.41
CA MET A 50 16.91 -0.28 -9.11
C MET A 50 17.41 -1.35 -10.08
N MET A 51 16.61 -2.38 -10.37
CA MET A 51 16.99 -3.43 -11.32
C MET A 51 17.11 -2.91 -12.75
N THR A 52 16.36 -1.86 -13.08
CA THR A 52 16.44 -1.21 -14.40
C THR A 52 17.78 -0.48 -14.55
N THR A 53 18.17 0.35 -13.57
CA THR A 53 19.45 1.06 -13.56
C THR A 53 20.63 0.09 -13.39
N GLY A 54 20.57 -0.83 -12.43
CA GLY A 54 21.65 -1.77 -12.12
C GLY A 54 21.99 -2.74 -13.26
N ALA A 55 21.01 -3.10 -14.09
CA ALA A 55 21.24 -3.90 -15.28
C ALA A 55 21.94 -3.13 -16.42
N VAL A 56 21.99 -1.80 -16.38
CA VAL A 56 22.83 -1.00 -17.29
C VAL A 56 24.29 -1.10 -16.85
N ILE A 57 24.54 -1.01 -15.54
CA ILE A 57 25.89 -0.99 -14.94
C ILE A 57 26.59 -2.37 -14.99
N SER A 58 25.83 -3.48 -15.00
CA SER A 58 26.39 -4.84 -14.94
C SER A 58 25.81 -5.79 -15.98
N GLU A 59 26.64 -6.21 -16.93
CA GLU A 59 26.31 -7.29 -17.88
C GLU A 59 26.12 -8.65 -17.19
N GLY A 60 26.78 -8.87 -16.04
CA GLY A 60 26.58 -10.07 -15.22
C GLY A 60 25.19 -10.15 -14.61
N LEU A 61 24.62 -9.01 -14.19
CA LEU A 61 23.24 -8.94 -13.69
C LEU A 61 22.22 -9.16 -14.81
N LYS A 62 22.50 -8.68 -16.03
CA LYS A 62 21.69 -8.97 -17.24
C LYS A 62 21.59 -10.47 -17.50
N ASN A 63 22.70 -11.21 -17.38
CA ASN A 63 22.71 -12.65 -17.58
C ASN A 63 21.98 -13.41 -16.46
N MET A 64 22.10 -12.98 -15.19
CA MET A 64 21.35 -13.60 -14.09
C MET A 64 19.84 -13.35 -14.15
N LEU A 65 19.42 -12.21 -14.72
CA LEU A 65 18.00 -11.88 -14.94
C LEU A 65 17.43 -12.46 -16.25
N ASN A 66 18.25 -13.10 -17.08
CA ASN A 66 17.80 -13.74 -18.31
C ASN A 66 17.20 -15.13 -18.02
N TRP A 67 16.05 -15.14 -17.35
CA TRP A 67 15.31 -16.37 -17.06
C TRP A 67 14.64 -16.99 -18.29
N TRP A 68 14.50 -16.24 -19.39
CA TRP A 68 13.86 -16.74 -20.60
C TRP A 68 14.48 -16.16 -21.88
N GLY A 69 15.15 -17.01 -22.67
CA GLY A 69 15.90 -16.65 -23.87
C GLY A 69 15.18 -15.79 -24.92
N PRO A 70 13.85 -15.93 -25.16
CA PRO A 70 13.13 -15.10 -26.13
C PRO A 70 12.76 -13.70 -25.60
N ALA A 71 12.65 -13.52 -24.29
CA ALA A 71 12.23 -12.26 -23.64
C ALA A 71 13.39 -11.47 -23.02
N GLY A 72 14.55 -12.12 -22.87
CA GLY A 72 15.77 -11.50 -22.36
C GLY A 72 15.71 -11.12 -20.87
N PRO A 73 16.60 -10.22 -20.42
CA PRO A 73 16.68 -9.79 -19.01
C PRO A 73 15.43 -9.06 -18.50
N LEU A 74 14.52 -8.67 -19.39
CA LEU A 74 13.33 -7.88 -19.08
C LEU A 74 12.37 -8.64 -18.17
N THR A 75 12.18 -9.93 -18.43
CA THR A 75 11.36 -10.85 -17.62
C THR A 75 11.89 -11.03 -16.19
N GLY A 76 13.21 -11.03 -16.00
CA GLY A 76 13.81 -11.12 -14.67
C GLY A 76 13.63 -9.85 -13.84
N LYS A 77 13.71 -8.67 -14.47
CA LYS A 77 13.55 -7.37 -13.78
C LYS A 77 12.17 -7.25 -13.14
N THR A 78 11.14 -7.56 -13.93
CA THR A 78 9.75 -7.48 -13.47
C THR A 78 9.41 -8.60 -12.50
N GLY A 79 9.91 -9.82 -12.73
CA GLY A 79 9.73 -10.97 -11.83
C GLY A 79 10.27 -10.73 -10.43
N ILE A 80 11.50 -10.20 -10.31
CA ILE A 80 12.11 -9.85 -9.02
C ILE A 80 11.34 -8.71 -8.34
N GLY A 81 10.88 -7.72 -9.12
CA GLY A 81 10.03 -6.64 -8.62
C GLY A 81 8.72 -7.14 -7.99
N VAL A 82 8.03 -8.04 -8.68
CA VAL A 82 6.78 -8.65 -8.19
C VAL A 82 7.06 -9.55 -6.97
N ALA A 83 8.15 -10.32 -6.98
CA ALA A 83 8.53 -11.14 -5.83
C ALA A 83 8.82 -10.26 -4.59
N ALA A 84 9.58 -9.17 -4.76
CA ALA A 84 9.86 -8.23 -3.68
C ALA A 84 8.60 -7.53 -3.17
N TRP A 85 7.68 -7.18 -4.07
CA TRP A 85 6.35 -6.67 -3.73
C TRP A 85 5.56 -7.65 -2.86
N LEU A 86 5.46 -8.92 -3.28
CA LEU A 86 4.71 -9.96 -2.57
C LEU A 86 5.31 -10.27 -1.19
N ILE A 87 6.63 -10.40 -1.12
CA ILE A 87 7.34 -10.66 0.15
C ILE A 87 7.12 -9.50 1.12
N SER A 88 7.32 -8.26 0.66
CA SER A 88 7.14 -7.06 1.48
C SER A 88 5.68 -6.93 1.93
N TRP A 89 4.74 -7.16 1.03
CA TRP A 89 3.32 -7.15 1.36
C TRP A 89 2.97 -8.17 2.43
N PHE A 90 3.42 -9.42 2.29
CA PHE A 90 3.12 -10.48 3.25
C PHE A 90 3.66 -10.15 4.64
N ILE A 91 4.90 -9.64 4.72
CA ILE A 91 5.52 -9.23 6.00
C ILE A 91 4.75 -8.06 6.62
N LEU A 92 4.51 -6.98 5.88
CA LEU A 92 3.83 -5.79 6.39
C LEU A 92 2.37 -6.09 6.75
N HIS A 93 1.67 -6.86 5.92
CA HIS A 93 0.30 -7.27 6.19
C HIS A 93 0.22 -8.09 7.47
N SER A 94 1.12 -9.06 7.66
CA SER A 94 1.19 -9.86 8.89
C SER A 94 1.49 -9.00 10.12
N LEU A 95 2.43 -8.04 10.02
CA LEU A 95 2.79 -7.15 11.11
C LEU A 95 1.70 -6.13 11.48
N TRP A 96 0.93 -5.66 10.48
CA TRP A 96 0.00 -4.54 10.65
C TRP A 96 -1.47 -4.94 10.74
N LYS A 97 -1.80 -6.21 10.44
CA LYS A 97 -3.17 -6.74 10.58
C LYS A 97 -3.75 -6.59 11.99
N ASN A 98 -2.90 -6.58 13.02
CA ASN A 98 -3.32 -6.46 14.42
C ASN A 98 -3.09 -5.06 15.02
N ARG A 99 -2.67 -4.07 14.22
CA ARG A 99 -2.33 -2.71 14.68
C ARG A 99 -3.42 -1.73 14.26
N GLU A 100 -4.19 -1.23 15.21
CA GLU A 100 -5.24 -0.24 14.97
C GLU A 100 -4.74 1.22 14.89
N GLU A 101 -3.56 1.51 15.41
CA GLU A 101 -3.00 2.87 15.52
C GLU A 101 -1.89 3.12 14.49
N ILE A 102 -2.20 2.92 13.22
CA ILE A 102 -1.25 3.19 12.15
C ILE A 102 -1.47 4.61 11.62
N ASN A 103 -0.42 5.43 11.69
CA ASN A 103 -0.39 6.78 11.12
C ASN A 103 -0.34 6.72 9.58
N PHE A 104 -1.50 6.58 8.95
CA PHE A 104 -1.64 6.47 7.49
C PHE A 104 -0.93 7.60 6.73
N GLY A 105 -0.99 8.84 7.23
CA GLY A 105 -0.35 9.99 6.57
C GLY A 105 1.17 9.83 6.38
N ARG A 106 1.87 9.24 7.36
CA ARG A 106 3.32 8.97 7.23
C ARG A 106 3.59 7.89 6.19
N ILE A 107 2.76 6.85 6.17
CA ILE A 107 2.92 5.73 5.24
C ILE A 107 2.61 6.16 3.81
N PHE A 108 1.56 6.95 3.62
CA PHE A 108 1.22 7.50 2.32
C PHE A 108 2.32 8.41 1.77
N THR A 109 2.92 9.24 2.64
CA THR A 109 4.08 10.07 2.26
C THR A 109 5.28 9.19 1.88
N ALA A 110 5.59 8.16 2.67
CA ALA A 110 6.66 7.21 2.35
C ALA A 110 6.40 6.49 1.02
N THR A 111 5.17 6.01 0.79
CA THR A 111 4.73 5.40 -0.47
C THR A 111 4.97 6.34 -1.65
N LEU A 112 4.55 7.61 -1.56
CA LEU A 112 4.77 8.59 -2.63
C LEU A 112 6.26 8.84 -2.88
N VAL A 113 7.08 8.95 -1.83
CA VAL A 113 8.52 9.15 -1.96
C VAL A 113 9.18 7.94 -2.62
N LEU A 114 8.87 6.71 -2.17
CA LEU A 114 9.42 5.49 -2.74
C LEU A 114 9.02 5.30 -4.21
N ILE A 115 7.75 5.60 -4.55
CA ILE A 115 7.28 5.57 -5.94
C ILE A 115 8.03 6.63 -6.76
N GLY A 116 8.15 7.86 -6.25
CA GLY A 116 8.87 8.93 -6.92
C GLY A 116 10.32 8.57 -7.21
N ILE A 117 11.01 7.96 -6.24
CA ILE A 117 12.38 7.47 -6.39
C ILE A 117 12.43 6.33 -7.43
N GLY A 118 11.59 5.30 -7.30
CA GLY A 118 11.58 4.18 -8.24
C GLY A 118 11.29 4.61 -9.68
N PHE A 119 10.38 5.57 -9.84
CA PHE A 119 10.03 6.16 -11.13
C PHE A 119 11.18 7.01 -11.69
N ALA A 120 11.81 7.85 -10.87
CA ALA A 120 13.02 8.59 -11.25
C ALA A 120 14.14 7.66 -11.75
N LEU A 121 14.38 6.54 -11.05
CA LEU A 121 15.34 5.50 -11.44
C LEU A 121 14.97 4.77 -12.74
N THR A 122 13.75 4.94 -13.26
CA THR A 122 13.31 4.32 -14.52
C THR A 122 13.53 5.25 -15.72
N PHE A 123 13.91 6.51 -15.51
CA PHE A 123 14.09 7.46 -16.59
C PHE A 123 15.52 7.48 -17.16
N PRO A 124 15.66 7.73 -18.49
CA PRO A 124 16.94 7.79 -19.21
C PRO A 124 18.06 8.64 -18.57
N PRO A 125 17.80 9.84 -18.01
CA PRO A 125 18.86 10.68 -17.44
C PRO A 125 19.63 10.02 -16.30
N VAL A 126 19.01 9.06 -15.61
CA VAL A 126 19.68 8.30 -14.55
C VAL A 126 20.57 7.22 -15.15
N PHE A 127 20.17 6.59 -16.26
CA PHE A 127 20.99 5.59 -16.94
C PHE A 127 22.22 6.22 -17.59
N GLU A 128 22.04 7.36 -18.26
CA GLU A 128 23.12 8.11 -18.91
C GLU A 128 24.13 8.68 -17.92
N ALA A 129 23.72 8.93 -16.67
CA ALA A 129 24.65 9.39 -15.63
C ALA A 129 25.62 8.29 -15.14
N PHE A 130 25.37 7.02 -15.47
CA PHE A 130 26.19 5.87 -15.08
C PHE A 130 26.78 5.11 -16.29
N GLU A 131 26.67 5.66 -17.51
CA GLU A 131 27.37 5.22 -18.73
C GLU A 131 28.73 5.92 -18.87
#